data_AF-A0A9N8HFL2-F1
#
_entry.id   AF-A0A9N8HFL2-F1
#
_cell.length_a   1.000
_cell.length_b   1.000
_cell.length_c   1.000
_cell.angle_alpha   90.00
_cell.angle_beta   90.00
_cell.angle_gamma   90.00
#
_symmetry.space_group_name_H-M   'P 1'
#
loop_
_entity.id
_entity.type
_entity.pdbx_description
1 polymer ?
#
loop_
_entity_poly.entity_id
_entity_poly.type
_entity_poly.pdbx_seq_one_letter_code
_entity_poly.pdbx_strand_id
1 'polypeptide(L)'
;MVESPSLGGYAPIFRSGLKSKSIHTIFDYIFGSAELLRQGGKALSRWVTKIGETTVGGQPPTFDDIDTDPDALRRLTDVIFEDDADGRWHPKVRELLVMTLLLRCDQFVDILQSHPFSKLVEGLSTDGIPEDYSCSSVRDNLFLSRVNQALEKAVGNDRDLIFSNWVGEARRAFLSRNAPGLPIGTFPLYGGDPGGRGILMDTRCFTDHFNALASIAQANHMRLQSLEHKVNDIRSAFNVESKITSSFIVDRLFNIQKSVRRLEENLIGAQTPAPAPTLPKALLRFSRSGPSEGAPVSLTEATIGFFYDNYPAGYELDKRSPSWEEFDSNKKKALGSKLNTIRNAVRVVLLHADSCPLKQNSSEYWNKADIRGIAREAEKRVCEALETLRLNASVQDCKTITISNLERAMKDPKWKEYEKSLVLPANTPDDIRKVLKKNRS
;
A
#
# COMPACT_ATOMS: atom_id res chain seq x y z
N MET A 1 -15.11 -8.05 33.70
CA MET A 1 -15.59 -7.61 32.37
C MET A 1 -14.41 -6.90 31.73
N VAL A 2 -13.85 -7.42 30.64
CA VAL A 2 -12.68 -6.82 29.97
C VAL A 2 -13.20 -5.75 29.01
N GLU A 3 -12.85 -4.48 29.24
CA GLU A 3 -13.23 -3.38 28.34
C GLU A 3 -12.60 -3.63 26.96
N SER A 4 -13.42 -3.79 25.93
CA SER A 4 -12.95 -3.88 24.55
C SER A 4 -12.80 -2.46 23.98
N PRO A 5 -11.59 -2.03 23.57
CA PRO A 5 -11.34 -0.68 23.02
C PRO A 5 -11.88 -0.50 21.60
N SER A 6 -12.53 -1.53 21.05
CA SER A 6 -13.06 -1.57 19.70
C SER A 6 -14.29 -0.67 19.51
N LEU A 7 -14.07 0.57 19.06
CA LEU A 7 -15.17 1.43 18.61
C LEU A 7 -15.56 1.05 17.18
N GLY A 8 -16.52 0.14 17.02
CA GLY A 8 -17.10 -0.25 15.73
C GLY A 8 -18.18 0.75 15.27
N GLY A 9 -17.84 1.68 14.39
CA GLY A 9 -18.79 2.67 13.84
C GLY A 9 -19.41 3.58 14.91
N TYR A 10 -20.38 4.43 14.55
CA TYR A 10 -21.08 5.33 15.50
C TYR A 10 -21.91 4.59 16.57
N ALA A 11 -22.02 3.25 16.52
CA ALA A 11 -22.86 2.44 17.40
C ALA A 11 -22.46 2.39 18.90
N PRO A 12 -21.17 2.48 19.30
CA PRO A 12 -20.78 2.54 20.70
C PRO A 12 -21.16 3.85 21.35
N ILE A 13 -21.25 4.96 20.59
CA ILE A 13 -21.73 6.25 21.11
C ILE A 13 -23.13 6.07 21.70
N PHE A 14 -23.99 5.27 21.04
CA PHE A 14 -25.33 4.97 21.54
C PHE A 14 -25.39 3.86 22.59
N ARG A 15 -24.34 3.04 22.76
CA ARG A 15 -24.30 1.91 23.72
C ARG A 15 -23.53 2.21 25.01
N SER A 16 -22.69 3.25 25.05
CA SER A 16 -21.97 3.71 26.25
C SER A 16 -22.79 4.65 27.15
N GLY A 17 -24.10 4.81 26.90
CA GLY A 17 -24.97 5.66 27.70
C GLY A 17 -24.99 7.14 27.30
N LEU A 18 -24.45 7.52 26.14
CA LEU A 18 -24.53 8.90 25.65
C LEU A 18 -25.96 9.18 25.12
N LYS A 19 -26.75 9.93 25.89
CA LYS A 19 -27.96 10.58 25.37
C LYS A 19 -27.56 11.95 24.81
N SER A 20 -27.60 12.12 23.49
CA SER A 20 -27.48 13.45 22.89
C SER A 20 -28.73 14.26 23.27
N LYS A 21 -28.59 15.27 24.14
CA LYS A 21 -29.68 16.21 24.43
C LYS A 21 -29.67 17.43 23.50
N SER A 22 -28.55 17.73 22.84
CA SER A 22 -28.42 18.83 21.88
C SER A 22 -27.03 18.80 21.24
N ILE A 23 -26.87 19.30 20.00
CA ILE A 23 -25.58 19.44 19.30
C ILE A 23 -24.59 20.31 20.11
N HIS A 24 -25.11 21.13 21.02
CA HIS A 24 -24.34 21.98 21.93
C HIS A 24 -23.82 21.26 23.21
N THR A 25 -24.12 19.96 23.41
CA THR A 25 -23.79 19.20 24.64
C THR A 25 -22.88 17.98 24.41
N ILE A 26 -22.26 17.83 23.24
CA ILE A 26 -21.34 16.70 22.96
C ILE A 26 -20.18 16.63 23.99
N PHE A 27 -19.80 17.77 24.56
CA PHE A 27 -18.74 17.85 25.56
C PHE A 27 -19.18 17.65 27.00
N ASP A 28 -20.48 17.67 27.30
CA ASP A 28 -20.92 17.81 28.70
C ASP A 28 -20.95 16.52 29.50
N TYR A 29 -20.96 15.34 28.86
CA TYR A 29 -20.92 14.08 29.61
C TYR A 29 -20.22 12.97 28.82
N ILE A 30 -18.90 12.91 28.89
CA ILE A 30 -18.17 11.69 28.56
C ILE A 30 -17.69 11.03 29.85
N PHE A 31 -18.55 10.20 30.45
CA PHE A 31 -18.14 9.26 31.49
C PHE A 31 -17.55 8.02 30.80
N GLY A 32 -16.26 7.78 31.01
CA GLY A 32 -15.53 6.63 30.49
C GLY A 32 -14.10 6.62 31.01
N SER A 33 -13.41 5.48 30.90
CA SER A 33 -11.99 5.40 31.20
C SER A 33 -11.21 6.34 30.27
N ALA A 34 -10.06 6.86 30.73
CA ALA A 34 -9.23 7.77 29.94
C ALA A 34 -8.86 7.19 28.56
N GLU A 35 -8.75 5.85 28.45
CA GLU A 35 -8.50 5.17 27.18
C GLU A 35 -9.70 5.25 26.24
N LEU A 36 -10.94 5.07 26.71
CA LEU A 36 -12.14 5.22 25.89
C LEU A 36 -12.31 6.66 25.40
N LEU A 37 -12.01 7.64 26.25
CA LEU A 37 -11.98 9.06 25.84
C LEU A 37 -10.97 9.29 24.74
N ARG A 38 -9.76 8.73 24.88
CA ARG A 38 -8.69 8.83 23.88
C ARG A 38 -9.10 8.20 22.55
N GLN A 39 -9.70 7.00 22.57
CA GLN A 39 -10.17 6.33 21.35
C GLN A 39 -11.36 7.09 20.72
N GLY A 40 -12.26 7.64 21.52
CA GLY A 40 -13.36 8.49 21.06
C GLY A 40 -12.85 9.75 20.36
N GLY A 41 -11.87 10.44 20.94
CA GLY A 41 -11.21 11.60 20.33
C GLY A 41 -10.56 11.25 18.99
N LYS A 42 -9.84 10.12 18.91
CA LYS A 42 -9.26 9.62 17.65
C LYS A 42 -10.33 9.40 16.58
N ALA A 43 -11.43 8.74 16.94
CA ALA A 43 -12.54 8.48 16.01
C ALA A 43 -13.19 9.78 15.51
N LEU A 44 -13.40 10.77 16.40
CA LEU A 44 -13.94 12.09 16.04
C LEU A 44 -12.99 12.86 15.10
N SER A 45 -11.68 12.76 15.32
CA SER A 45 -10.65 13.31 14.43
C SER A 45 -10.42 12.46 13.17
N ARG A 46 -11.32 11.50 12.87
CA ARG A 46 -11.30 10.63 11.69
C ARG A 46 -10.04 9.77 11.56
N TRP A 47 -9.40 9.42 12.66
CA TRP A 47 -8.42 8.33 12.65
C TRP A 47 -9.18 7.02 12.49
N VAL A 48 -8.97 6.36 11.35
CA VAL A 48 -9.71 5.14 10.96
C VAL A 48 -8.87 3.88 10.98
N THR A 49 -7.54 4.01 11.01
CA THR A 49 -6.65 2.86 10.98
C THR A 49 -6.63 2.15 12.34
N LYS A 50 -6.79 0.82 12.31
CA LYS A 50 -6.76 -0.03 13.50
C LYS A 50 -5.63 -1.04 13.41
N ILE A 51 -4.98 -1.31 14.54
CA ILE A 51 -4.09 -2.48 14.73
C ILE A 51 -4.72 -3.31 15.84
N GLY A 52 -5.22 -4.50 15.48
CA GLY A 52 -6.15 -5.23 16.34
C GLY A 52 -7.40 -4.41 16.62
N GLU A 53 -7.75 -4.26 17.90
CA GLU A 53 -8.93 -3.49 18.33
C GLU A 53 -8.64 -2.01 18.64
N THR A 54 -7.38 -1.57 18.51
CA THR A 54 -6.96 -0.22 18.89
C THR A 54 -6.84 0.69 17.67
N THR A 55 -7.46 1.88 17.72
CA THR A 55 -7.25 2.92 16.71
C THR A 55 -5.86 3.53 16.90
N VAL A 56 -5.04 3.48 15.85
CA VAL A 56 -3.66 3.98 15.86
C VAL A 56 -3.55 5.38 15.27
N GLY A 57 -2.54 6.13 15.73
CA GLY A 57 -2.39 7.56 15.44
C GLY A 57 -3.08 8.47 16.46
N GLY A 58 -3.29 9.73 16.09
CA GLY A 58 -3.87 10.78 16.94
C GLY A 58 -3.00 11.21 18.12
N GLN A 59 -1.69 10.97 18.06
CA GLN A 59 -0.73 11.39 19.09
C GLN A 59 -0.11 12.73 18.68
N PRO A 60 -0.41 13.84 19.40
CA PRO A 60 0.24 15.10 19.12
C PRO A 60 1.73 15.04 19.46
N PRO A 61 2.58 15.84 18.80
CA PRO A 61 3.95 16.03 19.21
C PRO A 61 3.99 16.86 20.52
N THR A 62 5.06 16.70 21.29
CA THR A 62 5.30 17.38 22.58
C THR A 62 6.58 18.22 22.50
N PHE A 63 6.87 19.03 23.51
CA PHE A 63 8.12 19.80 23.55
C PHE A 63 9.37 18.92 23.62
N ASP A 64 9.26 17.69 24.12
CA ASP A 64 10.36 16.72 24.13
C ASP A 64 10.73 16.24 22.71
N ASP A 65 9.87 16.49 21.72
CA ASP A 65 10.14 16.17 20.32
C ASP A 65 10.85 17.33 19.56
N ILE A 66 11.20 18.42 20.25
CA ILE A 66 11.86 19.61 19.69
C ILE A 66 13.32 19.62 20.17
N ASP A 67 14.25 19.54 19.21
CA ASP A 67 15.69 19.52 19.46
C ASP A 67 16.29 20.93 19.46
N THR A 68 15.74 21.83 18.63
CA THR A 68 16.24 23.20 18.49
C THR A 68 15.75 24.06 19.64
N ASP A 69 16.65 24.57 20.49
CA ASP A 69 16.37 25.51 21.60
C ASP A 69 14.99 25.33 22.30
N PRO A 70 14.80 24.23 23.04
CA PRO A 70 13.52 23.94 23.70
C PRO A 70 13.16 24.98 24.78
N ASP A 71 14.15 25.69 25.34
CA ASP A 71 13.90 26.74 26.33
C ASP A 71 13.33 28.00 25.67
N ALA A 72 13.75 28.36 24.46
CA ALA A 72 13.10 29.41 23.68
C ALA A 72 11.65 29.04 23.32
N LEU A 73 11.35 27.77 23.04
CA LEU A 73 9.97 27.34 22.79
C LEU A 73 9.09 27.47 24.04
N ARG A 74 9.63 27.16 25.22
CA ARG A 74 8.95 27.40 26.50
C ARG A 74 8.70 28.90 26.72
N ARG A 75 9.69 29.75 26.47
CA ARG A 75 9.52 31.22 26.54
C ARG A 75 8.43 31.71 25.57
N LEU A 76 8.42 31.22 24.32
CA LEU A 76 7.35 31.54 23.36
C LEU A 76 5.98 31.16 23.93
N THR A 77 5.87 29.97 24.52
CA THR A 77 4.63 29.49 25.14
C THR A 77 4.20 30.41 26.27
N ASP A 78 5.11 30.79 27.16
CA ASP A 78 4.81 31.70 28.27
C ASP A 78 4.37 33.08 27.77
N VAL A 79 4.97 33.59 26.70
CA VAL A 79 4.58 34.87 26.09
C VAL A 79 3.22 34.80 25.39
N ILE A 80 2.90 33.70 24.69
CA ILE A 80 1.58 33.51 24.07
C ILE A 80 0.46 33.50 25.13
N PHE A 81 0.75 32.92 26.30
CA PHE A 81 -0.17 32.82 27.43
C PHE A 81 0.13 33.85 28.52
N GLU A 82 0.77 34.98 28.20
CA GLU A 82 1.16 36.01 29.19
C GLU A 82 -0.05 36.58 29.94
N ASP A 83 -1.22 36.60 29.29
CA ASP A 83 -2.50 37.07 29.84
C ASP A 83 -3.19 36.05 30.76
N ASP A 84 -2.68 34.81 30.88
CA ASP A 84 -3.18 33.78 31.79
C ASP A 84 -2.45 33.81 33.14
N ALA A 85 -2.50 34.96 33.80
CA ALA A 85 -1.85 35.21 35.10
C ALA A 85 -2.31 34.24 36.20
N ASP A 86 -3.57 33.81 36.14
CA ASP A 86 -4.18 32.88 37.10
C ASP A 86 -3.80 31.40 36.83
N GLY A 87 -3.10 31.11 35.74
CA GLY A 87 -2.73 29.74 35.37
C GLY A 87 -3.93 28.85 35.05
N ARG A 88 -5.00 29.41 34.46
CA ARG A 88 -6.23 28.66 34.13
C ARG A 88 -5.99 27.59 33.07
N TRP A 89 -5.03 27.81 32.18
CA TRP A 89 -4.62 26.84 31.18
C TRP A 89 -3.59 25.88 31.75
N HIS A 90 -3.97 24.62 31.86
CA HIS A 90 -3.06 23.55 32.27
C HIS A 90 -1.83 23.49 31.33
N PRO A 91 -0.60 23.30 31.84
CA PRO A 91 0.62 23.33 31.02
C PRO A 91 0.59 22.41 29.79
N LYS A 92 0.05 21.20 29.93
CA LYS A 92 -0.11 20.26 28.81
C LYS A 92 -1.09 20.73 27.73
N VAL A 93 -2.06 21.57 28.08
CA VAL A 93 -2.96 22.18 27.08
C VAL A 93 -2.23 23.29 26.33
N ARG A 94 -1.44 24.13 27.04
CA ARG A 94 -0.58 25.14 26.40
C ARG A 94 0.40 24.50 25.42
N GLU A 95 1.09 23.45 25.87
CA GLU A 95 1.99 22.62 25.05
C GLU A 95 1.26 22.10 23.79
N LEU A 96 0.10 21.46 23.96
CA LEU A 96 -0.70 20.95 22.84
C LEU A 96 -1.06 22.04 21.82
N LEU A 97 -1.47 23.22 22.29
CA LEU A 97 -1.88 24.33 21.44
C LEU A 97 -0.69 24.91 20.66
N VAL A 98 0.45 25.11 21.31
CA VAL A 98 1.67 25.59 20.65
C VAL A 98 2.20 24.57 19.63
N MET A 99 2.21 23.28 19.99
CA MET A 99 2.61 22.23 19.05
C MET A 99 1.64 22.11 17.86
N THR A 100 0.35 22.36 18.07
CA THR A 100 -0.65 22.40 16.99
C THR A 100 -0.42 23.61 16.08
N LEU A 101 -0.10 24.77 16.65
CA LEU A 101 0.29 25.96 15.89
C LEU A 101 1.49 25.65 14.99
N LEU A 102 2.57 25.08 15.53
CA LEU A 102 3.75 24.70 14.75
C LEU A 102 3.41 23.71 13.64
N LEU A 103 2.59 22.70 13.93
CA LEU A 103 2.19 21.69 12.96
C LEU A 103 1.39 22.28 11.78
N ARG A 104 0.51 23.25 12.06
CA ARG A 104 -0.53 23.75 11.14
C ARG A 104 -0.32 25.18 10.67
N CYS A 105 0.78 25.85 11.03
CA CYS A 105 1.03 27.25 10.71
C CYS A 105 0.87 27.54 9.21
N ASP A 106 1.59 26.80 8.34
CA ASP A 106 1.49 27.02 6.89
C ASP A 106 0.05 26.81 6.37
N GLN A 107 -0.64 25.77 6.85
CA GLN A 107 -2.04 25.51 6.43
C GLN A 107 -2.97 26.63 6.88
N PHE A 108 -2.75 27.16 8.08
CA PHE A 108 -3.49 28.29 8.60
C PHE A 108 -3.23 29.55 7.76
N VAL A 109 -1.96 29.82 7.41
CA VAL A 109 -1.58 30.91 6.51
C VAL A 109 -2.19 30.73 5.12
N ASP A 110 -2.12 29.54 4.54
CA ASP A 110 -2.69 29.21 3.22
C ASP A 110 -4.21 29.44 3.19
N ILE A 111 -4.92 29.05 4.26
CA ILE A 111 -6.36 29.29 4.41
C ILE A 111 -6.65 30.79 4.46
N LEU A 112 -5.89 31.54 5.26
CA LEU A 112 -6.02 32.99 5.33
C LEU A 112 -5.70 33.67 3.98
N GLN A 113 -4.71 33.18 3.24
CA GLN A 113 -4.37 33.69 1.90
C GLN A 113 -5.44 33.35 0.86
N SER A 114 -6.06 32.17 0.98
CA SER A 114 -7.15 31.73 0.10
C SER A 114 -8.47 32.42 0.40
N HIS A 115 -8.65 32.87 1.64
CA HIS A 115 -9.83 33.55 2.13
C HIS A 115 -9.48 34.83 2.92
N PRO A 116 -8.83 35.83 2.28
CA PRO A 116 -8.32 37.02 2.96
C PRO A 116 -9.42 37.90 3.59
N PHE A 117 -10.69 37.68 3.23
CA PHE A 117 -11.80 38.55 3.55
C PHE A 117 -13.09 37.83 3.98
N SER A 118 -13.02 36.85 4.89
CA SER A 118 -14.18 36.66 5.77
C SER A 118 -14.19 37.85 6.74
N LYS A 119 -14.85 38.97 6.35
CA LYS A 119 -14.99 40.21 7.14
C LYS A 119 -15.00 39.88 8.63
N LEU A 120 -13.96 40.30 9.35
CA LEU A 120 -14.03 40.35 10.81
C LEU A 120 -15.26 41.21 11.12
N VAL A 121 -16.23 40.60 11.81
CA VAL A 121 -17.50 41.21 12.19
C VAL A 121 -17.20 42.59 12.78
N GLU A 122 -17.96 43.59 12.31
CA GLU A 122 -17.92 44.99 12.74
C GLU A 122 -17.65 45.10 14.25
N GLY A 123 -16.45 45.53 14.61
CA GLY A 123 -16.16 45.98 15.95
C GLY A 123 -16.86 47.31 16.15
N LEU A 124 -17.85 47.36 17.05
CA LEU A 124 -18.43 48.61 17.50
C LEU A 124 -17.35 49.39 18.24
N SER A 125 -16.83 50.44 17.61
CA SER A 125 -16.03 51.47 18.27
C SER A 125 -16.83 52.07 19.43
N THR A 126 -16.16 52.61 20.44
CA THR A 126 -16.78 53.35 21.56
C THR A 126 -17.65 54.53 21.12
N ASP A 127 -17.50 54.97 19.86
CA ASP A 127 -18.26 56.07 19.25
C ASP A 127 -19.40 55.61 18.30
N GLY A 128 -19.67 54.30 18.21
CA GLY A 128 -20.75 53.76 17.37
C GLY A 128 -20.52 53.82 15.86
N ILE A 129 -19.32 54.19 15.42
CA ILE A 129 -18.90 54.16 14.01
C ILE A 129 -18.19 52.83 13.76
N PRO A 130 -18.56 52.02 12.75
CA PRO A 130 -17.85 50.79 12.43
C PRO A 130 -16.39 51.12 12.04
N GLU A 131 -15.42 50.73 12.86
CA GLU A 131 -14.02 50.70 12.43
C GLU A 131 -13.85 49.50 11.52
N ASP A 132 -13.78 49.77 10.22
CA ASP A 132 -13.56 48.75 9.19
C ASP A 132 -12.09 48.29 9.28
N TYR A 133 -11.80 47.32 10.15
CA TYR A 133 -10.49 46.67 10.22
C TYR A 133 -10.29 45.81 8.97
N SER A 134 -9.90 46.47 7.86
CA SER A 134 -9.51 45.80 6.63
C SER A 134 -8.11 45.22 6.80
N CYS A 135 -8.03 43.89 6.96
CA CYS A 135 -6.78 43.14 6.96
C CYS A 135 -6.19 43.19 5.54
N SER A 136 -5.31 44.16 5.25
CA SER A 136 -4.78 44.37 3.89
C SER A 136 -3.87 43.22 3.42
N SER A 137 -3.29 42.48 4.37
CA SER A 137 -2.45 41.31 4.13
C SER A 137 -2.62 40.27 5.23
N VAL A 138 -2.28 39.00 4.95
CA VAL A 138 -2.28 37.92 5.96
C VAL A 138 -1.34 38.21 7.13
N ARG A 139 -0.30 39.02 6.92
CA ARG A 139 0.62 39.46 7.98
C ARG A 139 -0.05 40.36 9.01
N ASP A 140 -1.10 41.09 8.61
CA ASP A 140 -1.85 42.00 9.47
C ASP A 140 -2.95 41.29 10.26
N ASN A 141 -3.10 39.97 10.08
CA ASN A 141 -4.07 39.19 10.84
C ASN A 141 -3.71 39.24 12.34
N LEU A 142 -4.69 39.60 13.19
CA LEU A 142 -4.47 39.83 14.62
C LEU A 142 -3.78 38.64 15.32
N PHE A 143 -4.19 37.41 14.98
CA PHE A 143 -3.59 36.21 15.55
C PHE A 143 -2.14 36.03 15.09
N LEU A 144 -1.85 36.14 13.80
CA LEU A 144 -0.49 36.01 13.27
C LEU A 144 0.42 37.14 13.78
N SER A 145 -0.09 38.36 13.87
CA SER A 145 0.64 39.49 14.45
C SER A 145 1.01 39.21 15.90
N ARG A 146 0.08 38.70 16.72
CA ARG A 146 0.35 38.31 18.11
C ARG A 146 1.39 37.19 18.21
N VAL A 147 1.31 36.17 17.34
CA VAL A 147 2.32 35.10 17.28
C VAL A 147 3.69 35.66 16.89
N ASN A 148 3.77 36.55 15.89
CA ASN A 148 5.03 37.16 15.46
C ASN A 148 5.66 38.04 16.54
N GLN A 149 4.86 38.82 17.27
CA GLN A 149 5.32 39.60 18.43
C GLN A 149 5.82 38.68 19.54
N ALA A 150 5.11 37.57 19.80
CA ALA A 150 5.53 36.60 20.80
C ALA A 150 6.86 35.93 20.42
N LEU A 151 7.04 35.59 19.14
CA LEU A 151 8.29 35.08 18.60
C LEU A 151 9.44 36.09 18.73
N GLU A 152 9.18 37.36 18.42
CA GLU A 152 10.17 38.43 18.56
C GLU A 152 10.59 38.62 20.03
N LYS A 153 9.64 38.59 20.97
CA LYS A 153 9.94 38.64 22.41
C LYS A 153 10.72 37.42 22.90
N ALA A 154 10.41 36.22 22.42
CA ALA A 154 10.98 34.98 22.94
C ALA A 154 12.36 34.64 22.35
N VAL A 155 12.58 35.00 21.08
CA VAL A 155 13.72 34.55 20.26
C VAL A 155 14.54 35.71 19.69
N GLY A 156 13.97 36.91 19.58
CA GLY A 156 14.66 38.08 19.01
C GLY A 156 14.88 37.96 17.50
N ASN A 157 16.09 38.28 17.05
CA ASN A 157 16.42 38.41 15.62
C ASN A 157 16.42 37.06 14.86
N ASP A 158 16.66 35.94 15.54
CA ASP A 158 16.73 34.61 14.91
C ASP A 158 15.36 33.92 14.77
N ARG A 159 14.26 34.68 14.97
CA ARG A 159 12.90 34.12 15.01
C ARG A 159 12.53 33.29 13.80
N ASP A 160 12.89 33.74 12.59
CA ASP A 160 12.45 33.08 11.35
C ASP A 160 13.14 31.72 11.19
N LEU A 161 14.45 31.66 11.51
CA LEU A 161 15.24 30.44 11.45
C LEU A 161 14.78 29.44 12.50
N ILE A 162 14.66 29.87 13.75
CA ILE A 162 14.29 29.01 14.87
C ILE A 162 12.84 28.52 14.73
N PHE A 163 11.91 29.38 14.33
CA PHE A 163 10.52 28.98 14.09
C PHE A 163 10.41 27.96 12.96
N SER A 164 11.16 28.16 11.86
CA SER A 164 11.20 27.20 10.74
C SER A 164 11.71 25.82 11.19
N ASN A 165 12.75 25.78 12.03
CA ASN A 165 13.26 24.54 12.59
C ASN A 165 12.21 23.85 13.48
N TRP A 166 11.56 24.58 14.38
CA TRP A 166 10.48 24.05 15.22
C TRP A 166 9.32 23.48 14.42
N VAL A 167 8.88 24.17 13.35
CA VAL A 167 7.84 23.66 12.45
C VAL A 167 8.28 22.35 11.79
N GLY A 168 9.53 22.27 11.31
CA GLY A 168 10.10 21.07 10.72
C GLY A 168 10.16 19.89 11.70
N GLU A 169 10.63 20.14 12.92
CA GLU A 169 10.74 19.14 13.99
C GLU A 169 9.36 18.67 14.46
N ALA A 170 8.42 19.58 14.73
CA ALA A 170 7.05 19.23 15.10
C ALA A 170 6.35 18.37 14.04
N ARG A 171 6.56 18.68 12.75
CA ARG A 171 6.02 17.87 11.64
C ARG A 171 6.66 16.49 11.59
N ARG A 172 7.98 16.40 11.74
CA ARG A 172 8.71 15.12 11.76
C ARG A 172 8.23 14.25 12.92
N ALA A 173 8.08 14.84 14.10
CA ALA A 173 7.55 14.19 15.29
C ALA A 173 6.11 13.73 15.12
N PHE A 174 5.25 14.56 14.53
CA PHE A 174 3.88 14.16 14.22
C PHE A 174 3.87 12.96 13.26
N LEU A 175 4.69 12.97 12.20
CA LEU A 175 4.80 11.85 11.28
C LEU A 175 5.29 10.58 11.97
N SER A 176 6.35 10.64 12.78
CA SER A 176 6.92 9.45 13.45
C SER A 176 5.95 8.82 14.45
N ARG A 177 5.27 9.64 15.26
CA ARG A 177 4.30 9.19 16.27
C ARG A 177 3.02 8.64 15.66
N ASN A 178 2.66 9.09 14.47
CA ASN A 178 1.39 8.74 13.83
C ASN A 178 1.53 7.89 12.57
N ALA A 179 2.75 7.49 12.18
CA ALA A 179 3.02 6.76 10.96
C ALA A 179 2.03 5.58 10.74
N PRO A 180 1.75 4.71 11.73
CA PRO A 180 0.85 3.59 11.49
C PRO A 180 -0.59 4.00 11.14
N GLY A 181 -1.03 5.20 11.57
CA GLY A 181 -2.38 5.71 11.34
C GLY A 181 -2.52 6.65 10.14
N LEU A 182 -1.42 7.03 9.50
CA LEU A 182 -1.40 8.00 8.41
C LEU A 182 -1.54 7.32 7.04
N PRO A 183 -2.27 7.91 6.06
CA PRO A 183 -2.34 7.36 4.70
C PRO A 183 -0.96 7.29 4.05
N ILE A 184 -0.68 6.26 3.22
CA ILE A 184 0.63 6.16 2.53
C ILE A 184 0.99 7.46 1.80
N GLY A 185 0.02 8.10 1.14
CA GLY A 185 0.25 9.33 0.38
C GLY A 185 0.65 10.54 1.23
N THR A 186 0.53 10.47 2.56
CA THR A 186 1.01 11.52 3.47
C THR A 186 2.45 11.32 3.90
N PHE A 187 3.04 10.13 3.70
CA PHE A 187 4.49 10.00 3.76
C PHE A 187 5.01 10.70 2.52
N PRO A 188 5.74 11.80 2.69
CA PRO A 188 6.23 12.51 1.54
C PRO A 188 7.22 11.54 0.86
N LEU A 189 7.10 11.37 -0.47
CA LEU A 189 7.87 10.42 -1.32
C LEU A 189 9.40 10.65 -1.33
N TYR A 190 9.93 11.32 -0.30
CA TYR A 190 11.34 11.62 -0.14
C TYR A 190 12.07 10.34 0.26
N GLY A 191 12.52 9.62 -0.77
CA GLY A 191 13.74 8.84 -0.64
C GLY A 191 14.82 9.73 -0.04
N GLY A 192 15.30 9.34 1.14
CA GLY A 192 16.46 9.91 1.80
C GLY A 192 16.48 11.44 1.85
N ASP A 193 15.86 12.04 2.86
CA ASP A 193 16.47 13.24 3.45
C ASP A 193 17.95 12.88 3.72
N PRO A 194 18.95 13.62 3.20
CA PRO A 194 20.37 13.29 3.39
C PRO A 194 20.76 13.16 4.87
N GLY A 195 19.95 13.69 5.79
CA GLY A 195 20.08 13.48 7.24
C GLY A 195 19.61 12.10 7.77
N GLY A 196 19.12 11.18 6.93
CA GLY A 196 18.72 9.83 7.34
C GLY A 196 17.47 9.75 8.23
N ARG A 197 16.73 10.85 8.39
CA ARG A 197 15.57 10.96 9.31
C ARG A 197 14.21 10.68 8.65
N GLY A 198 14.20 10.17 7.43
CA GLY A 198 12.99 9.79 6.70
C GLY A 198 12.45 8.42 7.12
N ILE A 199 11.13 8.22 7.00
CA ILE A 199 10.50 6.91 7.17
C ILE A 199 10.79 6.07 5.93
N LEU A 200 11.73 5.14 6.04
CA LEU A 200 12.19 4.30 4.91
C LEU A 200 11.26 3.13 4.59
N MET A 201 10.38 2.76 5.52
CA MET A 201 9.47 1.63 5.38
C MET A 201 8.12 1.96 6.02
N ASP A 202 7.04 1.56 5.36
CA ASP A 202 5.70 1.64 5.98
C ASP A 202 5.67 0.73 7.22
N THR A 203 5.50 1.33 8.40
CA THR A 203 5.43 0.63 9.68
C THR A 203 4.27 -0.37 9.74
N ARG A 204 3.22 -0.19 8.92
CA ARG A 204 2.13 -1.17 8.80
C ARG A 204 2.61 -2.42 8.10
N CYS A 205 3.40 -2.29 7.03
CA CYS A 205 4.00 -3.45 6.39
C CYS A 205 4.86 -4.22 7.39
N PHE A 206 5.67 -3.55 8.22
CA PHE A 206 6.44 -4.25 9.25
C PHE A 206 5.53 -5.01 10.23
N THR A 207 4.47 -4.37 10.72
CA THR A 207 3.48 -5.00 11.62
C THR A 207 2.79 -6.21 10.96
N ASP A 208 2.41 -6.11 9.69
CA ASP A 208 1.76 -7.19 8.95
C ASP A 208 2.71 -8.39 8.78
N HIS A 209 3.98 -8.15 8.43
CA HIS A 209 4.98 -9.21 8.33
C HIS A 209 5.27 -9.84 9.69
N PHE A 210 5.32 -9.03 10.76
CA PHE A 210 5.52 -9.54 12.12
C PHE A 210 4.32 -10.39 12.57
N ASN A 211 3.09 -9.95 12.31
CA ASN A 211 1.87 -10.70 12.59
C ASN A 211 1.80 -12.01 11.80
N ALA A 212 2.23 -12.00 10.53
CA ALA A 212 2.35 -13.20 9.71
C ALA A 212 3.38 -14.18 10.31
N LEU A 213 4.55 -13.68 10.71
CA LEU A 213 5.58 -14.47 11.37
C LEU A 213 5.08 -15.06 12.69
N ALA A 214 4.42 -14.27 13.52
CA ALA A 214 3.82 -14.71 14.78
C ALA A 214 2.76 -15.80 14.54
N SER A 215 1.91 -15.63 13.52
CA SER A 215 0.90 -16.62 13.14
C SER A 215 1.54 -17.93 12.68
N ILE A 216 2.62 -17.87 11.89
CA ILE A 216 3.38 -19.05 11.47
C ILE A 216 4.02 -19.73 12.68
N ALA A 217 4.65 -18.97 13.58
CA ALA A 217 5.26 -19.50 14.80
C ALA A 217 4.23 -20.20 15.68
N GLN A 218 3.06 -19.60 15.87
CA GLN A 218 1.96 -20.18 16.64
C GLN A 218 1.41 -21.46 15.97
N ALA A 219 1.19 -21.43 14.65
CA ALA A 219 0.73 -22.61 13.90
C ALA A 219 1.73 -23.78 14.00
N ASN A 220 3.04 -23.47 13.91
CA ASN A 220 4.09 -24.47 14.07
C ASN A 220 4.14 -25.02 15.49
N HIS A 221 3.97 -24.18 16.52
CA HIS A 221 3.91 -24.63 17.90
C HIS A 221 2.72 -25.58 18.15
N MET A 222 1.52 -25.22 17.67
CA MET A 222 0.33 -26.08 17.76
C MET A 222 0.55 -27.43 17.04
N ARG A 223 1.24 -27.41 15.90
CA ARG A 223 1.55 -28.62 15.16
C ARG A 223 2.59 -29.48 15.87
N LEU A 224 3.59 -28.88 16.50
CA LEU A 224 4.57 -29.58 17.32
C LEU A 224 3.88 -30.30 18.49
N GLN A 225 3.03 -29.58 19.25
CA GLN A 225 2.24 -30.19 20.33
C GLN A 225 1.37 -31.34 19.83
N SER A 226 0.72 -31.19 18.66
CA SER A 226 -0.05 -32.27 18.04
C SER A 226 0.80 -33.50 17.71
N LEU A 227 2.03 -33.31 17.23
CA LEU A 227 2.97 -34.40 16.96
C LEU A 227 3.45 -35.06 18.25
N GLU A 228 3.78 -34.29 19.28
CA GLU A 228 4.15 -34.81 20.60
C GLU A 228 3.05 -35.67 21.21
N HIS A 229 1.79 -35.23 21.13
CA HIS A 229 0.65 -36.04 21.55
C HIS A 229 0.56 -37.36 20.78
N LYS A 230 0.70 -37.35 19.45
CA LYS A 230 0.69 -38.58 18.64
C LYS A 230 1.84 -39.53 18.99
N VAL A 231 3.02 -39.01 19.27
CA VAL A 231 4.18 -39.81 19.71
C VAL A 231 3.93 -40.41 21.08
N ASN A 232 3.37 -39.64 22.01
CA ASN A 232 2.99 -40.12 23.34
C ASN A 232 1.92 -41.22 23.26
N ASP A 233 0.92 -41.07 22.39
CA ASP A 233 -0.10 -42.11 22.14
C ASP A 233 0.53 -43.41 21.61
N ILE A 234 1.47 -43.31 20.67
CA ILE A 234 2.20 -44.48 20.14
C ILE A 234 3.03 -45.12 21.23
N ARG A 235 3.76 -44.34 22.03
CA ARG A 235 4.57 -44.84 23.13
C ARG A 235 3.70 -45.55 24.18
N SER A 236 2.53 -44.99 24.49
CA SER A 236 1.55 -45.60 25.39
C SER A 236 1.04 -46.92 24.83
N ALA A 237 0.64 -46.96 23.55
CA ALA A 237 0.23 -48.20 22.88
C ALA A 237 1.35 -49.25 22.90
N PHE A 238 2.60 -48.85 22.68
CA PHE A 238 3.76 -49.76 22.73
C PHE A 238 3.97 -50.38 24.12
N ASN A 239 3.78 -49.59 25.18
CA ASN A 239 3.92 -50.06 26.56
C ASN A 239 2.77 -51.00 26.97
N VAL A 240 1.57 -50.84 26.39
CA VAL A 240 0.37 -51.63 26.73
C VAL A 240 0.22 -52.88 25.85
N GLU A 241 0.54 -52.82 24.55
CA GLU A 241 0.26 -53.86 23.55
C GLU A 241 1.50 -54.71 23.14
N SER A 242 2.52 -54.84 24.00
CA SER A 242 3.85 -55.41 23.67
C SER A 242 3.92 -56.84 23.10
N LYS A 243 2.80 -57.49 22.73
CA LYS A 243 2.82 -58.82 22.12
C LYS A 243 2.06 -59.03 20.80
N ILE A 244 1.19 -58.12 20.29
CA ILE A 244 0.29 -58.51 19.17
C ILE A 244 0.26 -57.56 17.94
N THR A 245 0.70 -56.30 17.98
CA THR A 245 0.37 -55.35 16.90
C THR A 245 1.56 -54.60 16.28
N SER A 246 2.50 -55.32 15.66
CA SER A 246 3.65 -54.69 14.98
C SER A 246 3.28 -53.94 13.69
N SER A 247 2.28 -54.39 12.93
CA SER A 247 1.92 -53.79 11.63
C SER A 247 1.23 -52.42 11.76
N PHE A 248 0.33 -52.27 12.74
CA PHE A 248 -0.35 -51.00 13.01
C PHE A 248 0.63 -49.90 13.46
N ILE A 249 1.68 -50.29 14.19
CA ILE A 249 2.69 -49.38 14.71
C ILE A 249 3.60 -48.86 13.57
N VAL A 250 3.98 -49.71 12.62
CA VAL A 250 4.82 -49.33 11.47
C VAL A 250 4.11 -48.28 10.59
N ASP A 251 2.83 -48.45 10.31
CA ASP A 251 2.06 -47.50 9.49
C ASP A 251 1.93 -46.13 10.17
N ARG A 252 1.76 -46.10 11.49
CA ARG A 252 1.65 -44.84 12.25
C ARG A 252 2.98 -44.10 12.31
N LEU A 253 4.09 -44.82 12.51
CA LEU A 253 5.44 -44.25 12.46
C LEU A 253 5.79 -43.68 11.09
N PHE A 254 5.46 -44.41 10.02
CA PHE A 254 5.67 -43.95 8.65
C PHE A 254 4.91 -42.66 8.34
N ASN A 255 3.65 -42.56 8.81
CA ASN A 255 2.83 -41.35 8.65
C ASN A 255 3.37 -40.15 9.45
N ILE A 256 3.93 -40.36 10.64
CA ILE A 256 4.59 -39.30 11.41
C ILE A 256 5.85 -38.84 10.69
N GLN A 257 6.70 -39.76 10.24
CA GLN A 257 7.92 -39.42 9.50
C GLN A 257 7.62 -38.60 8.24
N LYS A 258 6.59 -38.98 7.48
CA LYS A 258 6.12 -38.23 6.31
C LYS A 258 5.58 -36.84 6.68
N SER A 259 4.94 -36.71 7.83
CA SER A 259 4.41 -35.43 8.34
C SER A 259 5.51 -34.50 8.85
N VAL A 260 6.60 -35.05 9.40
CA VAL A 260 7.80 -34.32 9.84
C VAL A 260 8.62 -33.84 8.63
N ARG A 261 8.87 -34.69 7.63
CA ARG A 261 9.55 -34.27 6.38
C ARG A 261 8.82 -33.12 5.69
N ARG A 262 7.49 -33.21 5.58
CA ARG A 262 6.68 -32.10 5.06
C ARG A 262 6.80 -30.83 5.90
N LEU A 263 7.03 -30.95 7.21
CA LEU A 263 7.22 -29.78 8.07
C LEU A 263 8.60 -29.16 7.81
N GLU A 264 9.65 -29.97 7.72
CA GLU A 264 11.02 -29.54 7.40
C GLU A 264 11.09 -28.85 6.04
N GLU A 265 10.46 -29.42 5.01
CA GLU A 265 10.39 -28.85 3.65
C GLU A 265 9.64 -27.49 3.61
N ASN A 266 8.68 -27.28 4.51
CA ASN A 266 7.91 -26.03 4.58
C ASN A 266 8.57 -24.97 5.50
N LEU A 267 9.32 -25.40 6.52
CA LEU A 267 10.05 -24.52 7.45
C LEU A 267 11.37 -24.03 6.85
N ILE A 268 12.07 -24.92 6.15
CA ILE A 268 13.28 -24.62 5.40
C ILE A 268 12.82 -24.22 3.99
N GLY A 269 12.18 -23.05 3.88
CA GLY A 269 12.02 -22.41 2.58
C GLY A 269 13.37 -22.43 1.89
N ALA A 270 13.41 -22.89 0.63
CA ALA A 270 14.62 -23.06 -0.16
C ALA A 270 15.64 -21.95 0.19
N GLN A 271 16.80 -22.34 0.74
CA GLN A 271 17.83 -21.43 1.22
C GLN A 271 17.94 -20.23 0.29
N THR A 272 17.54 -19.06 0.76
CA THR A 272 17.78 -17.82 0.03
C THR A 272 19.30 -17.68 -0.03
N PRO A 273 19.92 -17.65 -1.22
CA PRO A 273 21.34 -17.34 -1.32
C PRO A 273 21.58 -15.97 -0.68
N ALA A 274 22.78 -15.78 -0.11
CA ALA A 274 23.27 -14.50 0.42
C ALA A 274 22.89 -13.31 -0.50
N PRO A 275 22.69 -12.10 0.04
CA PRO A 275 22.24 -10.95 -0.74
C PRO A 275 23.26 -10.66 -1.84
N ALA A 276 22.94 -11.13 -3.05
CA ALA A 276 23.68 -10.81 -4.25
C ALA A 276 23.48 -9.30 -4.53
N PRO A 277 24.49 -8.64 -5.13
CA PRO A 277 24.38 -7.25 -5.54
C PRO A 277 23.11 -7.05 -6.35
N THR A 278 22.41 -5.96 -6.07
CA THR A 278 21.08 -5.57 -6.56
C THR A 278 20.90 -5.95 -8.03
N LEU A 279 20.35 -7.15 -8.25
CA LEU A 279 20.16 -7.67 -9.59
C LEU A 279 19.06 -6.85 -10.29
N PRO A 280 19.17 -6.59 -11.60
CA PRO A 280 18.09 -6.01 -12.38
C PRO A 280 16.82 -6.84 -12.13
N LYS A 281 15.67 -6.18 -11.89
CA LYS A 281 14.35 -6.78 -11.54
C LYS A 281 14.32 -8.29 -11.77
N ALA A 282 14.39 -9.07 -10.69
CA ALA A 282 14.51 -10.52 -10.73
C ALA A 282 13.51 -11.11 -11.75
N LEU A 283 14.04 -11.69 -12.83
CA LEU A 283 13.27 -12.35 -13.86
C LEU A 283 12.36 -13.39 -13.20
N LEU A 284 11.05 -13.18 -13.27
CA LEU A 284 10.08 -14.08 -12.65
C LEU A 284 9.89 -15.32 -13.53
N ARG A 285 9.77 -16.48 -12.88
CA ARG A 285 9.36 -17.73 -13.53
C ARG A 285 7.97 -17.58 -14.14
N PHE A 286 7.79 -18.01 -15.39
CA PHE A 286 6.52 -17.91 -16.10
C PHE A 286 5.38 -18.68 -15.40
N SER A 287 5.72 -19.79 -14.74
CA SER A 287 4.81 -20.58 -13.90
C SER A 287 4.24 -19.79 -12.70
N ARG A 288 4.90 -18.71 -12.27
CA ARG A 288 4.47 -17.85 -11.16
C ARG A 288 3.91 -16.50 -11.60
N SER A 289 4.47 -15.90 -12.65
CA SER A 289 4.05 -14.59 -13.16
C SER A 289 2.93 -14.67 -14.20
N GLY A 290 2.73 -15.84 -14.82
CA GLY A 290 1.68 -16.02 -15.81
C GLY A 290 0.28 -15.85 -15.21
N PRO A 291 -0.71 -15.43 -16.03
CA PRO A 291 -2.08 -15.24 -15.56
C PRO A 291 -2.63 -16.50 -14.89
N SER A 292 -3.38 -16.38 -13.80
CA SER A 292 -3.95 -17.54 -13.09
C SER A 292 -4.85 -18.37 -14.00
N GLU A 293 -4.84 -19.69 -13.81
CA GLU A 293 -5.79 -20.57 -14.52
C GLU A 293 -7.22 -20.17 -14.14
N GLY A 294 -8.06 -19.92 -15.16
CA GLY A 294 -9.49 -19.66 -14.99
C GLY A 294 -9.92 -18.19 -15.12
N ALA A 295 -9.01 -17.22 -14.98
CA ALA A 295 -9.37 -15.82 -15.20
C ALA A 295 -9.27 -15.45 -16.70
N PRO A 296 -10.29 -14.78 -17.29
CA PRO A 296 -10.18 -14.26 -18.64
C PRO A 296 -9.10 -13.17 -18.71
N VAL A 297 -8.07 -13.39 -19.52
CA VAL A 297 -6.95 -12.46 -19.70
C VAL A 297 -7.22 -11.60 -20.94
N SER A 298 -7.21 -10.28 -20.78
CA SER A 298 -7.33 -9.35 -21.92
C SER A 298 -6.07 -9.36 -22.80
N LEU A 299 -6.21 -8.96 -24.06
CA LEU A 299 -5.06 -8.83 -24.96
C LEU A 299 -4.04 -7.80 -24.46
N THR A 300 -4.52 -6.70 -23.89
CA THR A 300 -3.66 -5.69 -23.25
C THR A 300 -2.79 -6.29 -22.14
N GLU A 301 -3.38 -7.00 -21.17
CA GLU A 301 -2.61 -7.59 -20.06
C GLU A 301 -1.64 -8.69 -20.52
N ALA A 302 -2.06 -9.50 -21.50
CA ALA A 302 -1.20 -10.51 -22.10
C ALA A 302 0.04 -9.91 -22.78
N THR A 303 -0.15 -8.77 -23.46
CA THR A 303 0.92 -8.04 -24.15
C THR A 303 1.87 -7.38 -23.17
N ILE A 304 1.34 -6.78 -22.10
CA ILE A 304 2.15 -6.24 -21.00
C ILE A 304 3.02 -7.34 -20.40
N GLY A 305 2.43 -8.48 -20.00
CA GLY A 305 3.19 -9.58 -19.41
C GLY A 305 4.25 -10.16 -20.34
N PHE A 306 3.95 -10.25 -21.64
CA PHE A 306 4.92 -10.74 -22.63
C PHE A 306 6.17 -9.87 -22.74
N PHE A 307 6.01 -8.55 -22.85
CA PHE A 307 7.14 -7.62 -23.00
C PHE A 307 7.75 -7.23 -21.66
N TYR A 308 6.94 -6.72 -20.74
CA TYR A 308 7.40 -6.14 -19.47
C TYR A 308 7.90 -7.20 -18.48
N ASP A 309 7.16 -8.31 -18.33
CA ASP A 309 7.56 -9.41 -17.44
C ASP A 309 8.42 -10.48 -18.14
N ASN A 310 8.67 -10.30 -19.45
CA ASN A 310 9.51 -11.17 -20.29
C ASN A 310 9.14 -12.65 -20.19
N TYR A 311 7.86 -12.98 -20.43
CA TYR A 311 7.35 -14.35 -20.40
C TYR A 311 8.19 -15.37 -21.18
N PRO A 312 8.75 -15.07 -22.37
CA PRO A 312 9.64 -16.00 -23.05
C PRO A 312 10.87 -16.38 -22.22
N ALA A 313 11.56 -15.40 -21.63
CA ALA A 313 12.71 -15.67 -20.77
C ALA A 313 12.31 -16.36 -19.46
N GLY A 314 11.17 -15.97 -18.87
CA GLY A 314 10.61 -16.62 -17.69
C GLY A 314 10.28 -18.10 -17.90
N TYR A 315 9.85 -18.47 -19.12
CA TYR A 315 9.59 -19.87 -19.48
C TYR A 315 10.87 -20.68 -19.72
N GLU A 316 11.90 -20.07 -20.32
CA GLU A 316 13.22 -20.70 -20.42
C GLU A 316 13.87 -20.88 -19.03
N LEU A 317 13.62 -19.95 -18.11
CA LEU A 317 14.02 -20.08 -16.72
C LEU A 317 13.29 -21.24 -16.02
N ASP A 318 11.98 -21.42 -16.28
CA ASP A 318 11.24 -22.58 -15.77
C ASP A 318 11.85 -23.88 -16.28
N LYS A 319 12.17 -24.01 -17.57
CA LYS A 319 12.79 -25.23 -18.13
C LYS A 319 14.12 -25.61 -17.50
N ARG A 320 14.91 -24.62 -17.07
CA ARG A 320 16.23 -24.83 -16.44
C ARG A 320 16.15 -25.07 -14.93
N SER A 321 14.97 -24.90 -14.32
CA SER A 321 14.78 -25.09 -12.87
C SER A 321 14.76 -26.58 -12.51
N PRO A 322 15.33 -26.98 -11.35
CA PRO A 322 15.18 -28.36 -10.83
C PRO A 322 13.71 -28.80 -10.72
N SER A 323 12.82 -27.88 -10.34
CA SER A 323 11.37 -28.13 -10.26
C SER A 323 10.72 -28.45 -11.61
N TRP A 324 11.40 -28.21 -12.73
CA TRP A 324 10.89 -28.62 -14.04
C TRP A 324 10.86 -30.13 -14.15
N GLU A 325 11.85 -30.84 -13.61
CA GLU A 325 11.89 -32.31 -13.66
C GLU A 325 10.71 -32.92 -12.92
N GLU A 326 10.30 -32.30 -11.82
CA GLU A 326 9.14 -32.69 -11.00
C GLU A 326 7.78 -32.49 -11.69
N PHE A 327 7.70 -31.64 -12.72
CA PHE A 327 6.44 -31.46 -13.46
C PHE A 327 6.15 -32.68 -14.32
N ASP A 328 4.92 -33.19 -14.21
CA ASP A 328 4.43 -34.21 -15.13
C ASP A 328 4.42 -33.70 -16.59
N SER A 329 4.38 -34.63 -17.53
CA SER A 329 4.39 -34.33 -18.97
C SER A 329 3.21 -33.46 -19.39
N ASN A 330 2.05 -33.60 -18.73
CA ASN A 330 0.84 -32.82 -19.01
C ASN A 330 1.02 -31.36 -18.63
N LYS A 331 1.60 -31.07 -17.47
CA LYS A 331 1.86 -29.72 -16.95
C LYS A 331 2.92 -29.01 -17.78
N LYS A 332 4.00 -29.71 -18.16
CA LYS A 332 5.02 -29.19 -19.10
C LYS A 332 4.39 -28.78 -20.42
N LYS A 333 3.52 -29.63 -20.97
CA LYS A 333 2.77 -29.38 -22.21
C LYS A 333 1.78 -28.23 -22.04
N ALA A 334 1.08 -28.14 -20.91
CA ALA A 334 0.14 -27.06 -20.61
C ALA A 334 0.85 -25.69 -20.57
N LEU A 335 1.99 -25.58 -19.89
CA LEU A 335 2.78 -24.34 -19.85
C LEU A 335 3.29 -23.94 -21.24
N GLY A 336 3.78 -24.89 -22.02
CA GLY A 336 4.20 -24.63 -23.40
C GLY A 336 3.05 -24.18 -24.29
N SER A 337 1.88 -24.83 -24.18
CA SER A 337 0.67 -24.43 -24.89
C SER A 337 0.24 -23.02 -24.51
N LYS A 338 0.25 -22.70 -23.21
CA LYS A 338 -0.14 -21.38 -22.68
C LYS A 338 0.77 -20.27 -23.18
N LEU A 339 2.10 -20.46 -23.16
CA LEU A 339 3.02 -19.48 -23.73
C LEU A 339 2.78 -19.31 -25.23
N ASN A 340 2.55 -20.40 -25.96
CA ASN A 340 2.28 -20.34 -27.40
C ASN A 340 0.98 -19.58 -27.71
N THR A 341 -0.06 -19.78 -26.91
CA THR A 341 -1.32 -19.03 -26.97
C THR A 341 -1.09 -17.54 -26.76
N ILE A 342 -0.38 -17.14 -25.70
CA ILE A 342 -0.05 -15.73 -25.44
C ILE A 342 0.77 -15.14 -26.59
N ARG A 343 1.78 -15.88 -27.08
CA ARG A 343 2.62 -15.48 -28.20
C ARG A 343 1.82 -15.21 -29.48
N ASN A 344 0.84 -16.05 -29.79
CA ASN A 344 -0.05 -15.85 -30.93
C ASN A 344 -0.95 -14.62 -30.74
N ALA A 345 -1.47 -14.42 -29.53
CA ALA A 345 -2.27 -13.24 -29.21
C ALA A 345 -1.45 -11.94 -29.35
N VAL A 346 -0.23 -11.90 -28.80
CA VAL A 346 0.69 -10.75 -28.92
C VAL A 346 1.08 -10.49 -30.36
N ARG A 347 1.28 -11.54 -31.17
CA ARG A 347 1.50 -11.38 -32.61
C ARG A 347 0.33 -10.67 -33.28
N VAL A 348 -0.92 -11.06 -32.99
CA VAL A 348 -2.11 -10.39 -33.57
C VAL A 348 -2.17 -8.93 -33.14
N VAL A 349 -1.89 -8.63 -31.87
CA VAL A 349 -1.82 -7.25 -31.37
C VAL A 349 -0.79 -6.45 -32.17
N LEU A 350 0.42 -6.99 -32.36
CA LEU A 350 1.46 -6.27 -33.13
C LEU A 350 1.12 -6.12 -34.60
N LEU A 351 0.42 -7.08 -35.23
CA LEU A 351 -0.06 -6.95 -36.61
C LEU A 351 -1.08 -5.80 -36.79
N HIS A 352 -1.72 -5.34 -35.71
CA HIS A 352 -2.66 -4.22 -35.72
C HIS A 352 -2.08 -2.94 -35.08
N ALA A 353 -0.88 -3.00 -34.51
CA ALA A 353 -0.22 -1.86 -33.90
C ALA A 353 0.52 -1.02 -34.94
N ASP A 354 0.62 0.29 -34.72
CA ASP A 354 1.43 1.17 -35.60
C ASP A 354 2.94 0.99 -35.35
N SER A 355 3.31 0.54 -34.15
CA SER A 355 4.69 0.35 -33.74
C SER A 355 4.82 -0.82 -32.77
N CYS A 356 5.96 -1.50 -32.84
CA CYS A 356 6.39 -2.41 -31.78
C CYS A 356 6.87 -1.56 -30.58
N PRO A 357 6.58 -1.95 -29.33
CA PRO A 357 7.24 -1.35 -28.18
C PRO A 357 8.76 -1.38 -28.38
N LEU A 358 9.48 -0.36 -27.91
CA LEU A 358 10.94 -0.32 -27.93
C LEU A 358 11.49 -0.15 -26.50
N LYS A 359 12.68 -0.71 -26.24
CA LYS A 359 13.42 -0.40 -25.01
C LYS A 359 13.94 1.02 -25.10
N GLN A 360 13.84 1.79 -24.03
CA GLN A 360 14.43 3.14 -23.99
C GLN A 360 15.95 3.01 -24.01
N ASN A 361 16.65 3.80 -24.84
CA ASN A 361 18.09 3.66 -25.11
C ASN A 361 18.99 3.69 -23.86
N SER A 362 18.52 4.23 -22.74
CA SER A 362 19.24 4.30 -21.47
C SER A 362 18.87 3.21 -20.45
N SER A 363 17.85 2.39 -20.73
CA SER A 363 17.35 1.38 -19.80
C SER A 363 17.16 0.04 -20.51
N GLU A 364 17.69 -1.05 -19.95
CA GLU A 364 17.40 -2.41 -20.43
C GLU A 364 15.91 -2.81 -20.32
N TYR A 365 15.11 -1.93 -19.72
CA TYR A 365 13.72 -2.16 -19.36
C TYR A 365 12.74 -1.59 -20.37
N TRP A 366 11.60 -2.26 -20.45
CA TRP A 366 10.45 -1.80 -21.21
C TRP A 366 9.64 -0.78 -20.40
N ASN A 367 9.15 0.27 -21.05
CA ASN A 367 8.20 1.18 -20.44
C ASN A 367 6.80 0.54 -20.44
N LYS A 368 6.29 0.21 -19.24
CA LYS A 368 4.97 -0.42 -19.06
C LYS A 368 3.82 0.45 -19.60
N ALA A 369 3.93 1.77 -19.49
CA ALA A 369 2.91 2.69 -19.96
C ALA A 369 2.81 2.67 -21.49
N ASP A 370 3.96 2.69 -22.17
CA ASP A 370 4.04 2.67 -23.63
C ASP A 370 3.49 1.35 -24.20
N ILE A 371 3.88 0.21 -23.61
CA ILE A 371 3.33 -1.11 -24.01
C ILE A 371 1.81 -1.13 -23.86
N ARG A 372 1.29 -0.61 -22.75
CA ARG A 372 -0.16 -0.57 -22.49
C ARG A 372 -0.88 0.31 -23.51
N GLY A 373 -0.32 1.48 -23.85
CA GLY A 373 -0.88 2.38 -24.86
C GLY A 373 -0.99 1.70 -26.22
N ILE A 374 0.11 1.11 -26.69
CA ILE A 374 0.18 0.38 -27.96
C ILE A 374 -0.83 -0.78 -27.97
N ALA A 375 -0.85 -1.59 -26.89
CA ALA A 375 -1.70 -2.77 -26.82
C ALA A 375 -3.19 -2.43 -26.81
N ARG A 376 -3.62 -1.35 -26.12
CA ARG A 376 -5.02 -0.92 -26.09
C ARG A 376 -5.51 -0.46 -27.45
N GLU A 377 -4.71 0.34 -28.15
CA GLU A 377 -5.07 0.85 -29.46
C GLU A 377 -5.14 -0.28 -30.50
N ALA A 378 -4.17 -1.20 -30.46
CA ALA A 378 -4.20 -2.39 -31.29
C ALA A 378 -5.39 -3.32 -30.94
N GLU A 379 -5.72 -3.50 -29.66
CA GLU A 379 -6.88 -4.29 -29.22
C GLU A 379 -8.19 -3.71 -29.79
N LYS A 380 -8.35 -2.39 -29.79
CA LYS A 380 -9.50 -1.72 -30.40
C LYS A 380 -9.62 -2.03 -31.90
N ARG A 381 -8.51 -1.95 -32.65
CA ARG A 381 -8.49 -2.28 -34.10
C ARG A 381 -8.78 -3.76 -34.34
N VAL A 382 -8.35 -4.65 -33.45
CA VAL A 382 -8.70 -6.08 -33.51
C VAL A 382 -10.21 -6.26 -33.31
N CYS A 383 -10.85 -5.52 -32.39
CA CYS A 383 -12.32 -5.53 -32.27
C CYS A 383 -13.00 -5.12 -33.57
N GLU A 384 -12.60 -3.99 -34.14
CA GLU A 384 -13.18 -3.46 -35.39
C GLU A 384 -13.00 -4.44 -36.57
N ALA A 385 -11.84 -5.11 -36.66
CA ALA A 385 -11.58 -6.14 -37.66
C ALA A 385 -12.48 -7.37 -37.47
N LEU A 386 -12.67 -7.84 -36.24
CA LEU A 386 -13.54 -8.98 -35.93
C LEU A 386 -15.01 -8.68 -36.22
N GLU A 387 -15.47 -7.47 -35.93
CA GLU A 387 -16.82 -6.99 -36.28
C GLU A 387 -17.02 -6.94 -37.80
N THR A 388 -16.05 -6.39 -38.53
CA THR A 388 -16.08 -6.30 -40.00
C THR A 388 -16.17 -7.68 -40.65
N LEU A 389 -15.42 -8.66 -40.12
CA LEU A 389 -15.43 -10.03 -40.63
C LEU A 389 -16.64 -10.85 -40.16
N ARG A 390 -17.47 -10.30 -39.25
CA ARG A 390 -18.62 -10.97 -38.61
C ARG A 390 -18.24 -12.28 -37.90
N LEU A 391 -17.06 -12.32 -37.29
CA LEU A 391 -16.47 -13.56 -36.74
C LEU A 391 -16.86 -13.86 -35.29
N ASN A 392 -17.66 -13.00 -34.64
CA ASN A 392 -18.20 -13.26 -33.32
C ASN A 392 -19.48 -12.46 -33.05
N ALA A 393 -20.65 -13.11 -33.06
CA ALA A 393 -21.92 -12.49 -32.66
C ALA A 393 -21.95 -12.09 -31.17
N SER A 394 -21.06 -12.67 -30.34
CA SER A 394 -20.96 -12.41 -28.89
C SER A 394 -20.05 -11.22 -28.53
N VAL A 395 -19.32 -10.62 -29.48
CA VAL A 395 -18.38 -9.52 -29.19
C VAL A 395 -19.06 -8.15 -29.21
N GLN A 396 -20.31 -8.07 -29.68
CA GLN A 396 -21.05 -6.82 -29.87
C GLN A 396 -21.23 -5.98 -28.59
N ASP A 397 -21.05 -6.59 -27.40
CA ASP A 397 -21.09 -5.91 -26.09
C ASP A 397 -19.75 -5.94 -25.30
N CYS A 398 -18.69 -6.57 -25.82
CA CYS A 398 -17.44 -6.74 -25.09
C CYS A 398 -16.46 -5.58 -25.36
N LYS A 399 -16.33 -4.66 -24.40
CA LYS A 399 -15.32 -3.58 -24.43
C LYS A 399 -13.86 -4.07 -24.43
N THR A 400 -13.61 -5.35 -24.15
CA THR A 400 -12.28 -5.96 -24.05
C THR A 400 -12.27 -7.35 -24.68
N ILE A 401 -11.27 -7.65 -25.49
CA ILE A 401 -11.08 -8.98 -26.08
C ILE A 401 -10.21 -9.82 -25.16
N THR A 402 -10.69 -11.02 -24.87
CA THR A 402 -9.91 -12.02 -24.15
C THR A 402 -9.12 -12.90 -25.12
N ILE A 403 -8.00 -13.45 -24.66
CA ILE A 403 -7.21 -14.42 -25.43
C ILE A 403 -8.08 -15.56 -25.97
N SER A 404 -8.97 -16.12 -25.14
CA SER A 404 -9.84 -17.24 -25.52
C SER A 404 -10.85 -16.88 -26.61
N ASN A 405 -11.37 -15.65 -26.60
CA ASN A 405 -12.24 -15.15 -27.67
C ASN A 405 -11.46 -14.98 -28.98
N LEU A 406 -10.24 -14.44 -28.91
CA LEU A 406 -9.37 -14.30 -30.07
C LEU A 406 -8.98 -15.66 -30.65
N GLU A 407 -8.59 -16.63 -29.82
CA GLU A 407 -8.24 -17.98 -30.27
C GLU A 407 -9.39 -18.68 -31.02
N ARG A 408 -10.63 -18.44 -30.59
CA ARG A 408 -11.82 -18.94 -31.29
C ARG A 408 -11.95 -18.31 -32.66
N ALA A 409 -11.80 -16.98 -32.76
CA ALA A 409 -11.86 -16.25 -34.02
C ALA A 409 -10.74 -16.65 -35.00
N MET A 410 -9.52 -16.88 -34.49
CA MET A 410 -8.36 -17.27 -35.30
C MET A 410 -8.50 -18.64 -35.99
N LYS A 411 -9.46 -19.46 -35.56
CA LYS A 411 -9.75 -20.74 -36.22
C LYS A 411 -10.54 -20.54 -37.52
N ASP A 412 -11.24 -19.42 -37.68
CA ASP A 412 -12.05 -19.14 -38.86
C ASP A 412 -11.18 -18.94 -40.11
N PRO A 413 -11.53 -19.56 -41.26
CA PRO A 413 -10.81 -19.37 -42.51
C PRO A 413 -10.67 -17.91 -42.95
N LYS A 414 -11.69 -17.08 -42.74
CA LYS A 414 -11.68 -15.65 -43.10
C LYS A 414 -10.63 -14.89 -42.32
N TRP A 415 -10.49 -15.19 -41.03
CA TRP A 415 -9.43 -14.60 -40.21
C TRP A 415 -8.05 -14.96 -40.75
N LYS A 416 -7.82 -16.22 -41.14
CA LYS A 416 -6.52 -16.66 -41.67
C LYS A 416 -6.16 -16.00 -43.00
N GLU A 417 -7.16 -15.67 -43.82
CA GLU A 417 -6.96 -14.92 -45.06
C GLU A 417 -6.63 -13.46 -44.76
N TYR A 418 -7.39 -12.83 -43.85
CA TYR A 418 -7.13 -11.48 -43.38
C TYR A 418 -5.76 -11.33 -42.70
N GLU A 419 -5.36 -12.27 -41.84
CA GLU A 419 -4.06 -12.22 -41.15
C GLU A 419 -2.87 -12.22 -42.15
N LYS A 420 -3.03 -12.82 -43.34
CA LYS A 420 -1.97 -12.85 -44.36
C LYS A 420 -1.72 -11.50 -45.01
N SER A 421 -2.71 -10.59 -45.02
CA SER A 421 -2.53 -9.25 -45.58
C SER A 421 -1.85 -8.30 -44.59
N LEU A 422 -1.79 -8.65 -43.31
CA LEU A 422 -1.17 -7.85 -42.27
C LEU A 422 0.35 -8.08 -42.22
N VAL A 423 1.08 -7.01 -41.94
CA VAL A 423 2.54 -7.01 -41.83
C VAL A 423 2.93 -6.48 -40.45
N LEU A 424 3.94 -7.09 -39.82
CA LEU A 424 4.45 -6.59 -38.55
C LEU A 424 5.07 -5.19 -38.72
N PRO A 425 4.98 -4.31 -37.71
CA PRO A 425 5.55 -2.96 -37.76
C PRO A 425 7.01 -2.97 -38.17
N ALA A 426 7.42 -1.98 -38.98
CA ALA A 426 8.79 -1.90 -39.51
C ALA A 426 9.84 -1.90 -38.38
N ASN A 427 9.54 -1.24 -37.27
CA ASN A 427 10.41 -1.16 -36.09
C ASN A 427 10.44 -2.43 -35.21
N THR A 428 9.79 -3.53 -35.59
CA THR A 428 9.81 -4.78 -34.80
C THR A 428 11.22 -5.39 -34.82
N PRO A 429 11.88 -5.53 -33.64
CA PRO A 429 13.22 -6.13 -33.55
C PRO A 429 13.29 -7.58 -34.05
N ASP A 430 14.45 -8.00 -34.56
CA ASP A 430 14.63 -9.32 -35.17
C ASP A 430 14.48 -10.49 -34.18
N ASP A 431 14.88 -10.31 -32.93
CA ASP A 431 14.68 -11.28 -31.86
C ASP A 431 13.19 -11.46 -31.57
N ILE A 432 12.42 -10.37 -31.50
CA ILE A 432 10.96 -10.42 -31.36
C ILE A 432 10.32 -11.09 -32.59
N ARG A 433 10.76 -10.76 -33.82
CA ARG A 433 10.30 -11.46 -35.03
C ARG A 433 10.57 -12.97 -34.96
N LYS A 434 11.75 -13.39 -34.48
CA LYS A 434 12.08 -14.81 -34.30
C LYS A 434 11.18 -15.48 -33.27
N VAL A 435 10.92 -14.83 -32.15
CA VAL A 435 10.02 -15.37 -31.11
C VAL A 435 8.59 -15.50 -31.64
N LEU A 436 8.08 -14.51 -32.39
CA LEU A 436 6.71 -14.50 -32.91
C LEU A 436 6.50 -15.35 -34.18
N LYS A 437 7.57 -15.83 -34.82
CA LYS A 437 7.45 -16.76 -35.94
C LYS A 437 6.75 -18.02 -35.44
N LYS A 438 5.62 -18.34 -36.07
CA LYS A 438 4.84 -19.54 -35.79
C LYS A 438 5.77 -20.74 -36.03
N ASN A 439 5.99 -21.55 -35.01
CA ASN A 439 6.57 -22.88 -35.21
C ASN A 439 5.54 -23.64 -36.06
N ARG A 440 5.78 -23.71 -37.37
CA ARG A 440 5.04 -24.62 -38.25
C ARG A 440 5.60 -26.01 -37.95
N SER A 441 5.12 -26.61 -36.86
CA SER A 441 5.25 -28.03 -36.57
C SER A 441 4.10 -28.78 -37.21
#